data_AF-A0AAF6BG03-F1
#
_entry.id   AF-A0AAF6BG03-F1
#
_cell.length_a   1.000
_cell.length_b   1.000
_cell.length_c   1.000
_cell.angle_alpha   90.00
_cell.angle_beta   90.00
_cell.angle_gamma   90.00
#
_symmetry.space_group_name_H-M   'P 1'
#
loop_
_entity.id
_entity.type
_entity.pdbx_description
1 polymer ?
#
loop_
_entity_poly.entity_id
_entity_poly.type
_entity_poly.pdbx_seq_one_letter_code
_entity_poly.pdbx_strand_id
1 'polypeptide(L)'
;MANEVANPIDFRFLDEGLGGPLNNPKNKRKRREDEEERAAEESAMEIVQPAKKAAIGGATDSKPVYGKPTYDGTLAGKVSGRKWKQPKTCRAAALKVTGRKSTLEELNRTREIKKAYKARMHELKEQIRLNKRAKREQVELRKKIKHENEIRSQPVQRITNPKTLKKMSKKQRKLLRVIPD
;
A
#
# COMPACT_ATOMS: atom_id res chain seq x y z
N MET A 1 -36.39 12.93 1.46
CA MET A 1 -35.00 13.37 1.25
C MET A 1 -34.13 12.58 2.21
N ALA A 2 -33.48 11.52 1.73
CA ALA A 2 -32.56 10.73 2.55
C ALA A 2 -31.13 11.16 2.17
N ASN A 3 -30.41 11.76 3.13
CA ASN A 3 -29.01 12.10 2.97
C ASN A 3 -28.17 10.84 3.18
N GLU A 4 -27.59 10.32 2.10
CA GLU A 4 -26.57 9.27 2.16
C GLU A 4 -25.31 9.85 2.82
N VAL A 5 -25.03 9.39 4.04
CA VAL A 5 -23.79 9.71 4.76
C VAL A 5 -22.64 9.04 4.05
N ALA A 6 -21.93 9.80 3.21
CA ALA A 6 -20.63 9.40 2.68
C ALA A 6 -19.66 9.23 3.84
N ASN A 7 -19.41 8.00 4.28
CA ASN A 7 -18.38 7.69 5.27
C ASN A 7 -17.02 8.07 4.67
N PRO A 8 -16.35 9.14 5.17
CA PRO A 8 -15.05 9.53 4.65
C PRO A 8 -14.04 8.46 5.04
N ILE A 9 -13.38 7.88 4.04
CA ILE A 9 -12.27 6.94 4.25
C ILE A 9 -11.24 7.65 5.14
N ASP A 10 -11.04 7.14 6.35
CA ASP A 10 -10.18 7.74 7.37
C ASP A 10 -8.71 7.36 7.13
N PHE A 11 -7.93 8.31 6.62
CA PHE A 11 -6.52 8.10 6.27
C PHE A 11 -5.55 8.29 7.45
N ARG A 12 -6.04 8.51 8.68
CA ARG A 12 -5.18 8.72 9.87
C ARG A 12 -4.23 7.56 10.18
N PHE A 13 -4.50 6.37 9.65
CA PHE A 13 -3.66 5.17 9.83
C PHE A 13 -2.72 4.86 8.65
N LEU A 14 -2.67 5.69 7.61
CA LEU A 14 -1.86 5.42 6.41
C LEU A 14 -0.44 6.02 6.42
N ASP A 15 -0.08 6.83 7.43
CA ASP A 15 1.28 7.37 7.62
C ASP A 15 1.99 6.69 8.79
N GLU A 16 2.26 5.39 8.68
CA GLU A 16 3.26 4.72 9.51
C GLU A 16 4.59 4.60 8.76
N GLY A 17 5.21 5.76 8.50
CA GLY A 17 6.65 5.82 8.33
C GLY A 17 7.31 5.38 9.64
N LEU A 18 7.87 4.16 9.66
CA LEU A 18 8.62 3.54 10.76
C LEU A 18 7.89 3.47 12.13
N GLY A 19 7.20 2.34 12.36
CA GLY A 19 7.02 1.81 13.72
C GLY A 19 5.74 2.22 14.45
N GLY A 20 4.59 2.25 13.80
CA GLY A 20 3.33 2.34 14.54
C GLY A 20 2.93 1.01 15.19
N PRO A 21 1.82 1.02 15.96
CA PRO A 21 1.40 -0.07 16.86
C PRO A 21 1.18 -1.41 16.15
N LEU A 22 1.07 -1.42 14.82
CA LEU A 22 0.95 -2.61 13.97
C LEU A 22 2.27 -3.39 13.82
N ASN A 23 3.42 -2.73 14.02
CA ASN A 23 4.75 -3.34 13.88
C ASN A 23 5.41 -3.70 15.23
N ASN A 24 4.72 -3.44 16.35
CA ASN A 24 5.18 -3.83 17.68
C ASN A 24 4.90 -5.33 17.91
N PRO A 25 5.92 -6.18 18.12
CA PRO A 25 5.73 -7.62 18.35
C PRO A 25 4.86 -7.94 19.58
N LYS A 26 4.69 -7.00 20.51
CA LYS A 26 3.77 -7.14 21.67
C LYS A 26 2.29 -7.08 21.28
N ASN A 27 1.94 -6.44 20.16
CA ASN A 27 0.55 -6.30 19.68
C ASN A 27 0.09 -7.45 18.75
N LYS A 28 0.99 -8.36 18.35
CA LYS A 28 0.64 -9.52 17.53
C LYS A 28 -0.25 -10.54 18.24
N ARG A 29 -0.18 -10.61 19.58
CA ARG A 29 -0.97 -11.58 20.36
C ARG A 29 -2.44 -11.15 20.48
N LYS A 30 -2.68 -9.88 20.78
CA LYS A 30 -4.03 -9.29 20.88
C LYS A 30 -4.83 -9.46 19.58
N ARG A 31 -4.14 -9.36 18.43
CA ARG A 31 -4.76 -9.54 17.11
C ARG A 31 -5.23 -10.97 16.83
N ARG A 32 -4.58 -12.00 17.40
CA ARG A 32 -5.03 -13.39 17.24
C ARG A 32 -6.34 -13.62 17.97
N GLU A 33 -6.47 -13.05 19.16
CA GLU A 33 -7.70 -13.09 19.96
C GLU A 33 -8.83 -12.33 19.25
N ASP A 34 -8.58 -11.12 18.74
CA ASP A 34 -9.58 -10.33 18.01
C ASP A 34 -9.99 -10.96 16.64
N GLU A 35 -9.06 -11.64 15.95
CA GLU A 35 -9.33 -12.36 14.69
C GLU A 35 -10.06 -13.69 14.94
N GLU A 36 -9.77 -14.39 16.04
CA GLU A 36 -10.47 -15.60 16.47
C GLU A 36 -11.89 -15.28 16.98
N GLU A 37 -12.08 -14.17 17.70
CA GLU A 37 -13.41 -13.68 18.12
C GLU A 37 -14.25 -13.23 16.92
N ARG A 38 -13.68 -12.51 15.95
CA ARG A 38 -14.39 -12.17 14.70
C ARG A 38 -14.74 -13.38 13.85
N ALA A 39 -13.83 -14.36 13.76
CA ALA A 39 -14.10 -15.60 13.03
C ALA A 39 -15.18 -16.46 13.74
N ALA A 40 -15.25 -16.41 15.07
CA ALA A 40 -16.31 -17.04 15.85
C ALA A 40 -17.66 -16.33 15.68
N GLU A 41 -17.67 -14.98 15.64
CA GLU A 41 -18.88 -14.19 15.36
C GLU A 41 -19.38 -14.37 13.90
N GLU A 42 -18.48 -14.44 12.91
CA GLU A 42 -18.84 -14.75 11.52
C GLU A 42 -19.34 -16.19 11.35
N SER A 43 -18.88 -17.14 12.18
CA SER A 43 -19.39 -18.51 12.20
C SER A 43 -20.73 -18.66 12.94
N ALA A 44 -21.08 -17.72 13.82
CA ALA A 44 -22.35 -17.70 14.56
C ALA A 44 -23.48 -17.03 13.77
N MET A 45 -23.17 -16.20 12.76
CA MET A 45 -24.15 -15.75 11.77
C MET A 45 -24.34 -16.83 10.70
N GLU A 46 -25.32 -17.70 10.94
CA GLU A 46 -25.81 -18.72 10.01
C GLU A 46 -26.20 -18.11 8.65
N ILE A 47 -25.28 -18.15 7.69
CA ILE A 47 -25.58 -17.88 6.28
C ILE A 47 -26.37 -19.08 5.78
N VAL A 48 -27.69 -18.92 5.73
CA VAL A 48 -28.62 -19.81 5.04
C VAL A 48 -28.10 -20.02 3.62
N GLN A 49 -27.53 -21.20 3.35
CA GLN A 49 -27.07 -21.55 2.01
C GLN A 49 -28.30 -21.59 1.08
N PRO A 50 -28.33 -20.84 -0.03
CA PRO A 50 -29.39 -20.99 -0.99
C PRO A 50 -29.26 -22.38 -1.63
N ALA A 51 -30.32 -23.18 -1.52
CA ALA A 51 -30.44 -24.48 -2.15
C ALA A 51 -30.04 -24.40 -3.64
N LYS A 52 -29.28 -25.41 -4.09
CA LYS A 52 -28.77 -25.55 -5.45
C LYS A 52 -29.91 -25.34 -6.46
N LYS A 53 -29.88 -24.22 -7.19
CA LYS A 53 -30.78 -23.98 -8.32
C LYS A 53 -30.47 -25.03 -9.40
N ALA A 54 -31.48 -25.80 -9.78
CA ALA A 54 -31.41 -26.71 -10.91
C ALA A 54 -31.09 -25.94 -12.20
N ALA A 55 -30.18 -26.47 -13.01
CA ALA A 55 -29.81 -25.86 -14.29
C ALA A 55 -30.93 -26.07 -15.32
N ILE A 56 -31.62 -24.98 -15.69
CA ILE A 56 -32.48 -24.93 -16.86
C ILE A 56 -31.54 -24.97 -18.09
N GLY A 57 -31.67 -26.02 -18.91
CA GLY A 57 -30.88 -26.19 -20.12
C GLY A 57 -31.24 -25.12 -21.16
N GLY A 58 -30.32 -24.19 -21.40
CA GLY A 58 -30.44 -23.23 -22.50
C GLY A 58 -30.21 -23.92 -23.85
N ALA A 59 -31.23 -23.94 -24.69
CA ALA A 59 -31.16 -24.33 -26.10
C ALA A 59 -30.41 -23.24 -26.90
N THR A 60 -29.13 -23.45 -27.17
CA THR A 60 -28.41 -22.81 -28.28
C THR A 60 -27.36 -23.77 -28.83
N ASP A 61 -27.67 -24.34 -29.99
CA ASP A 61 -26.77 -25.18 -30.77
C ASP A 61 -25.69 -24.32 -31.44
N SER A 62 -24.58 -24.07 -30.72
CA SER A 62 -23.39 -23.46 -31.31
C SER A 62 -22.12 -24.05 -30.68
N LYS A 63 -21.94 -25.36 -30.84
CA LYS A 63 -20.65 -26.01 -30.59
C LYS A 63 -20.07 -26.44 -31.94
N PRO A 64 -18.84 -26.06 -32.30
CA PRO A 64 -18.24 -26.49 -33.56
C PRO A 64 -18.12 -28.02 -33.58
N VAL A 65 -18.71 -28.65 -34.60
CA VAL A 65 -18.63 -30.09 -34.84
C VAL A 65 -17.25 -30.39 -35.44
N TYR A 66 -16.36 -30.93 -34.61
CA TYR A 66 -15.11 -31.51 -35.10
C TYR A 66 -15.35 -32.96 -35.53
N GLY A 67 -14.80 -33.32 -36.70
CA GLY A 67 -15.06 -34.56 -37.42
C GLY A 67 -15.07 -35.82 -36.55
N LYS A 68 -16.02 -36.71 -36.85
CA LYS A 68 -16.14 -38.01 -36.18
C LYS A 68 -14.88 -38.84 -36.46
N PRO A 69 -14.22 -39.43 -35.45
CA PRO A 69 -13.18 -40.42 -35.71
C PRO A 69 -13.80 -41.65 -36.36
N THR A 70 -13.50 -41.90 -37.64
CA THR A 70 -13.79 -43.17 -38.32
C THR A 70 -12.73 -44.19 -37.90
N TYR A 71 -12.93 -44.80 -36.74
CA TYR A 71 -12.26 -46.04 -36.39
C TYR A 71 -13.20 -46.92 -35.58
N ASP A 72 -13.80 -47.91 -36.25
CA ASP A 72 -14.68 -48.91 -35.67
C ASP A 72 -13.88 -50.10 -35.10
N GLY A 73 -12.81 -49.80 -34.37
CA GLY A 73 -11.92 -50.79 -33.79
C GLY A 73 -12.46 -51.31 -32.47
N THR A 74 -13.49 -52.16 -32.53
CA THR A 74 -13.85 -53.04 -31.41
C THR A 74 -12.79 -54.12 -31.26
N LEU A 75 -11.61 -53.79 -30.72
CA LEU A 75 -10.76 -54.80 -30.12
C LEU A 75 -11.48 -55.29 -28.86
N ALA A 76 -12.05 -56.49 -28.97
CA ALA A 76 -12.75 -57.20 -27.91
C ALA A 76 -12.02 -57.09 -26.56
N GLY A 77 -12.75 -56.71 -25.50
CA GLY A 77 -12.36 -57.05 -24.13
C GLY A 77 -12.02 -55.95 -23.13
N LYS A 78 -12.12 -54.65 -23.45
CA LYS A 78 -11.94 -53.58 -22.43
C LYS A 78 -12.93 -52.42 -22.57
N VAL A 79 -14.18 -52.65 -22.20
CA VAL A 79 -15.17 -51.56 -22.01
C VAL A 79 -15.65 -51.54 -20.56
N SER A 80 -14.72 -51.25 -19.63
CA SER A 80 -15.13 -50.74 -18.32
C SER A 80 -15.60 -49.30 -18.54
N GLY A 81 -16.91 -49.02 -18.47
CA GLY A 81 -17.49 -47.66 -18.57
C GLY A 81 -17.02 -46.66 -17.49
N ARG A 82 -16.07 -47.04 -16.62
CA ARG A 82 -15.47 -46.16 -15.62
C ARG A 82 -14.51 -45.18 -16.26
N LYS A 83 -14.83 -43.89 -16.17
CA LYS A 83 -14.07 -42.74 -16.73
C LYS A 83 -12.56 -42.74 -16.41
N TRP A 84 -12.11 -43.34 -15.31
CA TRP A 84 -10.69 -43.38 -14.91
C TRP A 84 -9.84 -44.40 -15.68
N LYS A 85 -10.46 -45.35 -16.40
CA LYS A 85 -9.76 -46.32 -17.25
C LYS A 85 -9.73 -45.92 -18.74
N GLN A 86 -10.30 -44.76 -19.09
CA GLN A 86 -10.29 -44.25 -20.45
C GLN A 86 -8.88 -43.71 -20.79
N PRO A 87 -8.31 -44.05 -21.97
CA PRO A 87 -7.05 -43.45 -22.40
C PRO A 87 -7.22 -41.94 -22.55
N LYS A 88 -6.33 -41.16 -21.93
CA LYS A 88 -6.38 -39.69 -22.02
C LYS A 88 -6.11 -39.28 -23.47
N THR A 89 -7.08 -38.60 -24.10
CA THR A 89 -7.01 -38.18 -25.50
C THR A 89 -6.03 -37.04 -25.75
N CYS A 90 -5.69 -36.26 -24.72
CA CYS A 90 -4.71 -35.17 -24.81
C CYS A 90 -4.02 -34.92 -23.45
N ARG A 91 -2.81 -34.33 -23.49
CA ARG A 91 -2.11 -33.85 -22.28
C ARG A 91 -2.74 -32.55 -21.80
N ALA A 92 -2.90 -32.38 -20.48
CA ALA A 92 -3.47 -31.15 -19.91
C ALA A 92 -2.73 -29.87 -20.35
N ALA A 93 -1.40 -29.95 -20.52
CA ALA A 93 -0.57 -28.85 -21.02
C ALA A 93 -0.81 -28.49 -22.51
N ALA A 94 -1.43 -29.39 -23.28
CA ALA A 94 -1.78 -29.12 -24.69
C ALA A 94 -3.09 -28.32 -24.83
N LEU A 95 -3.88 -28.23 -23.76
CA LEU A 95 -5.07 -27.37 -23.73
C LEU A 95 -4.64 -25.92 -23.51
N LYS A 96 -4.25 -25.23 -24.59
CA LYS A 96 -4.09 -23.77 -24.56
C LYS A 96 -5.47 -23.13 -24.37
N VAL A 97 -5.81 -22.81 -23.12
CA VAL A 97 -6.97 -21.98 -22.80
C VAL A 97 -6.60 -20.54 -23.12
N THR A 98 -6.73 -20.13 -24.39
CA THR A 98 -6.69 -18.71 -24.72
C THR A 98 -8.06 -18.13 -24.39
N GLY A 99 -8.17 -17.51 -23.20
CA GLY A 99 -9.33 -16.69 -22.87
C GLY A 99 -9.51 -15.56 -23.89
N ARG A 100 -10.74 -15.02 -24.00
CA ARG A 100 -11.03 -13.88 -24.88
C ARG A 100 -10.11 -12.73 -24.52
N LYS A 101 -9.24 -12.32 -25.45
CA LYS A 101 -8.37 -11.16 -25.27
C LYS A 101 -9.26 -9.91 -25.21
N SER A 102 -8.94 -9.00 -24.29
CA SER A 102 -9.61 -7.69 -24.22
C SER A 102 -9.43 -6.93 -25.53
N THR A 103 -10.42 -6.14 -25.91
CA THR A 103 -10.34 -5.31 -27.12
C THR A 103 -9.27 -4.21 -26.96
N LEU A 104 -8.77 -3.67 -28.08
CA LEU A 104 -7.77 -2.59 -28.05
C LEU A 104 -8.29 -1.34 -27.31
N GLU A 105 -9.58 -1.03 -27.46
CA GLU A 105 -10.23 0.08 -26.76
C GLU A 105 -10.26 -0.13 -25.24
N GLU A 106 -10.59 -1.34 -24.77
CA GLU A 106 -10.55 -1.68 -23.34
C GLU A 106 -9.13 -1.55 -22.77
N LEU A 107 -8.11 -1.95 -23.54
CA LEU A 107 -6.71 -1.79 -23.14
C LEU A 107 -6.31 -0.31 -23.04
N ASN A 108 -6.78 0.54 -23.95
CA ASN A 108 -6.51 1.97 -23.90
C ASN A 108 -7.20 2.64 -22.70
N ARG A 109 -8.48 2.34 -22.46
CA ARG A 109 -9.22 2.84 -21.28
C ARG A 109 -8.52 2.45 -19.98
N THR A 110 -8.13 1.18 -19.82
CA THR A 110 -7.42 0.72 -18.62
C THR A 110 -6.04 1.36 -18.48
N ARG A 111 -5.34 1.64 -19.59
CA ARG A 111 -4.05 2.35 -19.57
C ARG A 111 -4.23 3.80 -19.12
N GLU A 112 -5.24 4.50 -19.61
CA GLU A 112 -5.55 5.88 -19.23
C GLU A 112 -5.91 5.98 -17.74
N ILE A 113 -6.77 5.09 -17.25
CA ILE A 113 -7.12 5.02 -15.82
C ILE A 113 -5.88 4.80 -14.95
N LYS A 114 -5.01 3.85 -15.34
CA LYS A 114 -3.74 3.60 -14.62
C LYS A 114 -2.81 4.80 -14.67
N LYS A 115 -2.76 5.52 -15.79
CA LYS A 115 -1.94 6.74 -15.95
C LYS A 115 -2.45 7.85 -15.04
N ALA A 116 -3.75 8.12 -15.05
CA ALA A 116 -4.39 9.12 -14.19
C ALA A 116 -4.18 8.81 -12.70
N TYR A 117 -4.35 7.55 -12.30
CA TYR A 117 -4.09 7.11 -10.92
C TYR A 117 -2.63 7.35 -10.51
N LYS A 118 -1.68 6.95 -11.35
CA LYS A 118 -0.25 7.16 -11.08
C LYS A 118 0.11 8.64 -10.98
N ALA A 119 -0.44 9.48 -11.86
CA ALA A 119 -0.23 10.93 -11.85
C ALA A 119 -0.73 11.55 -10.53
N ARG A 120 -1.97 11.22 -10.12
CA ARG A 120 -2.54 11.68 -8.84
C ARG A 120 -1.71 11.21 -7.64
N MET A 121 -1.30 9.95 -7.64
CA MET A 121 -0.43 9.40 -6.58
C MET A 121 0.92 10.12 -6.51
N HIS A 122 1.51 10.47 -7.65
CA HIS A 122 2.76 11.20 -7.71
C HIS A 122 2.59 12.63 -7.19
N GLU A 123 1.54 13.33 -7.63
CA GLU A 123 1.20 14.68 -7.17
C GLU A 123 1.05 14.73 -5.64
N LEU A 124 0.29 13.81 -5.05
CA LEU A 124 0.13 13.74 -3.60
C LEU A 124 1.46 13.49 -2.88
N LYS A 125 2.33 12.64 -3.42
CA LYS A 125 3.67 12.40 -2.85
C LYS A 125 4.56 13.64 -2.92
N GLU A 126 4.51 14.38 -4.02
CA GLU A 126 5.25 15.65 -4.16
C GLU A 126 4.74 16.71 -3.19
N GLN A 127 3.43 16.87 -3.04
CA GLN A 127 2.85 17.77 -2.04
C GLN A 127 3.32 17.42 -0.62
N ILE A 128 3.33 16.13 -0.25
CA ILE A 128 3.84 15.66 1.04
C ILE A 128 5.35 15.98 1.19
N ARG A 129 6.15 15.77 0.14
CA ARG A 129 7.60 16.09 0.15
C ARG A 129 7.84 17.59 0.37
N LEU A 130 7.11 18.45 -0.35
CA LEU A 130 7.19 19.90 -0.20
C LEU A 130 6.80 20.35 1.21
N ASN A 131 5.70 19.82 1.75
CA ASN A 131 5.26 20.12 3.12
C ASN A 131 6.29 19.69 4.17
N LYS A 132 6.90 18.51 4.01
CA LYS A 132 7.98 18.03 4.90
C LYS A 132 9.21 18.94 4.82
N ARG A 133 9.58 19.39 3.62
CA ARG A 133 10.71 20.33 3.43
C ARG A 133 10.43 21.68 4.08
N ALA A 134 9.28 22.28 3.80
CA ALA A 134 8.85 23.54 4.39
C ALA A 134 8.85 23.48 5.93
N LYS A 135 8.35 22.38 6.52
CA LYS A 135 8.37 22.17 7.97
C LYS A 135 9.80 22.14 8.53
N ARG A 136 10.74 21.49 7.84
CA ARG A 136 12.15 21.44 8.25
C ARG A 136 12.79 22.82 8.19
N GLU A 137 12.60 23.55 7.09
CA GLU A 137 13.11 24.91 6.90
C GLU A 137 12.59 25.85 8.00
N GLN A 138 11.28 25.79 8.31
CA GLN A 138 10.69 26.57 9.40
C GLN A 138 11.31 26.25 10.77
N VAL A 139 11.60 24.98 11.05
CA VAL A 139 12.28 24.59 12.29
C VAL A 139 13.71 25.12 12.32
N GLU A 140 14.44 25.06 11.21
CA GLU A 140 15.80 25.61 11.13
C GLU A 140 15.82 27.13 11.30
N LEU A 141 14.89 27.85 10.67
CA LEU A 141 14.74 29.29 10.85
C LEU A 141 14.46 29.65 12.30
N ARG A 142 13.51 28.95 12.95
CA ARG A 142 13.22 29.16 14.38
C ARG A 142 14.43 28.89 15.26
N LYS A 143 15.24 27.85 14.97
CA LYS A 143 16.47 27.56 15.70
C LYS A 143 17.51 28.66 15.52
N LYS A 144 17.70 29.16 14.29
CA LYS A 144 18.60 30.28 14.00
C LYS A 144 18.18 31.54 14.74
N ILE A 145 16.90 31.92 14.67
CA ILE A 145 16.34 33.07 15.39
C ILE A 145 16.51 32.89 16.90
N LYS A 146 16.23 31.71 17.43
CA LYS A 146 16.41 31.43 18.86
C LYS A 146 17.87 31.58 19.27
N HIS A 147 18.81 31.05 18.48
CA HIS A 147 20.23 31.16 18.75
C HIS A 147 20.72 32.62 18.70
N GLU A 148 20.26 33.39 17.71
CA GLU A 148 20.54 34.81 17.60
C GLU A 148 20.00 35.59 18.80
N ASN A 149 18.74 35.32 19.20
CA ASN A 149 18.14 35.92 20.38
C ASN A 149 18.88 35.55 21.66
N GLU A 150 19.31 34.29 21.83
CA GLU A 150 20.14 33.85 22.95
C GLU A 150 21.48 34.58 22.99
N ILE A 151 22.14 34.77 21.85
CA ILE A 151 23.38 35.56 21.77
C ILE A 151 23.11 37.02 22.15
N ARG A 152 22.02 37.61 21.67
CA ARG A 152 21.66 39.01 21.90
C ARG A 152 21.20 39.28 23.34
N SER A 153 20.51 38.34 23.97
CA SER A 153 19.98 38.49 25.33
C SER A 153 20.98 38.13 26.42
N GLN A 154 22.14 37.56 26.08
CA GLN A 154 23.18 37.26 27.06
C GLN A 154 23.73 38.56 27.70
N PRO A 155 23.68 38.70 29.04
CA PRO A 155 24.25 39.87 29.70
C PRO A 155 25.77 39.87 29.52
N VAL A 156 26.29 40.83 28.76
CA VAL A 156 27.73 40.98 28.48
C VAL A 156 28.32 42.14 29.26
N GLN A 157 29.37 41.86 30.03
CA GLN A 157 30.21 42.89 30.64
C GLN A 157 31.16 43.47 29.58
N ARG A 158 31.05 44.78 29.33
CA ARG A 158 31.94 45.46 28.38
C ARG A 158 33.28 45.77 29.05
N ILE A 159 34.36 45.18 28.52
CA ILE A 159 35.72 45.49 28.98
C ILE A 159 36.30 46.56 28.04
N THR A 160 36.32 47.81 28.49
CA THR A 160 36.86 48.94 27.71
C THR A 160 38.35 49.19 27.96
N ASN A 161 38.89 48.75 29.10
CA ASN A 161 40.27 49.05 29.49
C ASN A 161 41.27 48.05 28.85
N PRO A 162 42.27 48.50 28.06
CA PRO A 162 43.24 47.60 27.44
C PRO A 162 44.18 46.92 28.45
N LYS A 163 44.39 47.50 29.63
CA LYS A 163 45.26 46.92 30.68
C LYS A 163 44.63 45.66 31.29
N THR A 164 43.31 45.57 31.37
CA THR A 164 42.63 44.38 31.91
C THR A 164 42.72 43.23 30.92
N LEU A 165 42.54 43.49 29.62
CA LEU A 165 42.75 42.49 28.54
C LEU A 165 44.19 41.93 28.56
N LYS A 166 45.18 42.79 28.81
CA LYS A 166 46.60 42.39 28.87
C LYS A 166 46.90 41.48 30.07
N LYS A 167 46.19 41.67 31.21
CA LYS A 167 46.35 40.88 32.44
C LYS A 167 45.62 39.53 32.43
N MET A 168 44.65 39.32 31.54
CA MET A 168 43.92 38.04 31.47
C MET A 168 44.77 36.90 30.90
N SER A 169 44.50 35.67 31.31
CA SER A 169 45.13 34.48 30.73
C SER A 169 44.72 34.25 29.27
N LYS A 170 45.51 33.48 28.51
CA LYS A 170 45.16 33.07 27.14
C LYS A 170 43.81 32.33 27.07
N LYS A 171 43.47 31.54 28.10
CA LYS A 171 42.19 30.80 28.17
C LYS A 171 41.00 31.76 28.31
N GLN A 172 41.11 32.78 29.17
CA GLN A 172 40.06 33.79 29.36
C GLN A 172 39.87 34.68 28.13
N ARG A 173 40.97 35.07 27.45
CA ARG A 173 40.88 35.87 26.21
C ARG A 173 40.13 35.14 25.09
N LYS A 174 40.26 33.81 24.99
CA LYS A 174 39.52 33.00 24.00
C LYS A 174 38.00 32.98 24.23
N LEU A 175 37.53 33.30 25.44
CA LEU A 175 36.10 33.34 25.77
C LEU A 175 35.45 34.69 25.44
N LEU A 176 36.24 35.73 25.19
CA LEU A 176 35.71 37.03 24.78
C LEU A 176 35.20 36.98 23.34
N ARG A 177 34.03 37.59 23.11
CA ARG A 177 33.52 37.85 21.76
C ARG A 177 33.91 39.28 21.36
N VAL A 178 34.44 39.44 20.15
CA VAL A 178 34.69 40.76 19.56
C VAL A 178 33.37 41.25 18.99
N ILE A 179 32.91 42.42 19.46
CA ILE A 179 31.73 43.10 18.91
C ILE A 179 32.26 44.00 17.78
N PRO A 180 31.81 43.86 16.53
CA PRO A 180 32.13 44.82 15.48
C PRO A 180 31.56 46.19 15.82
N ASP A 181 32.31 47.25 15.54
CA ASP A 181 31.91 48.65 15.72
C ASP A 181 30.75 49.08 14.81
#